data_AF-A0A354YV34-F1
#
_entry.id   AF-A0A354YV34-F1
#
_cell.length_a   1.000
_cell.length_b   1.000
_cell.length_c   1.000
_cell.angle_alpha   90.00
_cell.angle_beta   90.00
_cell.angle_gamma   90.00
#
_symmetry.space_group_name_H-M   'P 1'
#
loop_
_entity.id
_entity.type
_entity.pdbx_description
1 polymer ?
#
loop_
_entity_poly.entity_id
_entity_poly.type
_entity_poly.pdbx_seq_one_letter_code
_entity_poly.pdbx_strand_id
1 'polypeptide(L)'
;MAQDDLALLGDFLLRNRNLRPTVNLVLSRGCTPEDVLSLPMPLSPYSGKGLETILDLQEKQLGIYVPTNVNEFVHKLTTAGIEPIVPQVSIEEKKLFISGTAVFKGRRIVGSLNETESRGYRWMNARSFNGGIIDLGSPQNPSELVSLEVKQFTGKTTPKLEQDQLKMKITIRAELVFYEKSNSGELLTLSWKEELERLAAQEIKQEISACIKKSQLLGSDILGWGYILQKHEPQLWESFSANWGDLFPTIESDIEVETLIVNSMLSQKSFRFR
;
A
#
# COMPACT_ATOMS: atom_id res chain seq x y z
N MET A 1 -8.25 18.48 16.25
CA MET A 1 -6.81 18.20 16.48
C MET A 1 -6.06 17.91 15.19
N ALA A 2 -6.27 16.77 14.51
CA ALA A 2 -5.55 16.49 13.26
C ALA A 2 -5.94 17.41 12.08
N GLN A 3 -7.09 18.09 12.17
CA GLN A 3 -7.61 19.01 11.15
C GLN A 3 -7.15 20.48 11.34
N ASP A 4 -6.65 20.86 12.51
CA ASP A 4 -6.49 22.28 12.88
C ASP A 4 -5.04 22.74 12.85
N ASP A 5 -4.10 21.98 13.45
CA ASP A 5 -2.65 22.17 13.26
C ASP A 5 -1.85 20.96 13.81
N LEU A 6 -1.15 20.23 12.93
CA LEU A 6 -0.26 19.14 13.34
C LEU A 6 1.04 19.65 13.97
N ALA A 7 1.32 20.96 14.03
CA ALA A 7 2.50 21.45 14.73
C ALA A 7 2.51 20.99 16.21
N LEU A 8 1.36 20.99 16.87
CA LEU A 8 1.21 20.48 18.24
C LEU A 8 1.40 18.96 18.32
N LEU A 9 0.92 18.22 17.31
CA LEU A 9 1.04 16.76 17.27
C LEU A 9 2.47 16.33 16.95
N GLY A 10 3.11 16.98 15.99
CA GLY A 10 4.52 16.78 15.64
C GLY A 10 5.45 17.15 16.79
N ASP A 11 5.24 18.31 17.44
CA ASP A 11 6.04 18.70 18.62
C ASP A 11 5.83 17.72 19.79
N PHE A 12 4.60 17.28 20.03
CA PHE A 12 4.30 16.25 21.03
C PHE A 12 4.99 14.92 20.71
N LEU A 13 4.89 14.43 19.48
CA LEU A 13 5.52 13.17 19.05
C LEU A 13 7.06 13.26 19.12
N LEU A 14 7.63 14.41 18.77
CA LEU A 14 9.08 14.65 18.79
C LEU A 14 9.65 14.85 20.20
N ARG A 15 8.89 15.46 21.12
CA ARG A 15 9.38 15.83 22.46
C ARG A 15 8.99 14.86 23.56
N ASN A 16 7.98 14.03 23.34
CA ASN A 16 7.52 13.08 24.35
C ASN A 16 8.40 11.83 24.40
N ARG A 17 9.39 11.85 25.29
CA ARG A 17 10.34 10.75 25.52
C ARG A 17 9.70 9.44 25.98
N ASN A 18 8.44 9.45 26.41
CA ASN A 18 7.71 8.25 26.82
C ASN A 18 7.07 7.51 25.64
N LEU A 19 7.01 8.12 24.45
CA LEU A 19 6.54 7.45 23.24
C LEU A 19 7.65 6.60 22.66
N ARG A 20 7.39 5.30 22.54
CA ARG A 20 8.30 4.39 21.84
C ARG A 20 8.23 4.71 20.33
N PRO A 21 9.38 4.94 19.66
CA PRO A 21 9.40 5.27 18.23
C PRO A 21 8.77 4.20 17.32
N THR A 22 8.65 2.96 17.82
CA THR A 22 8.09 1.80 17.10
C THR A 22 6.57 1.66 17.21
N VAL A 23 5.89 2.49 18.01
CA VAL A 23 4.43 2.43 18.14
C VAL A 23 3.77 2.88 16.85
N ASN A 24 2.79 2.10 16.37
CA ASN A 24 2.01 2.42 15.19
C ASN A 24 1.04 3.59 15.47
N LEU A 25 0.87 4.44 14.46
CA LEU A 25 -0.09 5.53 14.44
C LEU A 25 -1.33 5.09 13.66
N VAL A 26 -2.50 5.51 14.14
CA VAL A 26 -3.78 5.39 13.42
C VAL A 26 -4.55 6.69 13.57
N LEU A 27 -5.40 7.01 12.59
CA LEU A 27 -6.23 8.21 12.61
C LEU A 27 -7.72 7.84 12.66
N SER A 28 -8.46 8.34 13.65
CA SER A 28 -9.90 8.09 13.73
C SER A 28 -10.66 8.88 12.66
N ARG A 29 -11.60 8.22 11.96
CA ARG A 29 -12.43 8.79 10.91
C ARG A 29 -13.90 8.59 11.25
N GLY A 30 -14.62 9.69 11.47
CA GLY A 30 -16.03 9.65 11.85
C GLY A 30 -16.29 9.20 13.30
N CYS A 31 -15.24 9.02 14.10
CA CYS A 31 -15.30 8.69 15.53
C CYS A 31 -14.18 9.40 16.30
N THR A 32 -14.28 9.43 17.62
CA THR A 32 -13.24 9.99 18.50
C THR A 32 -12.17 8.93 18.82
N PRO A 33 -10.94 9.34 19.16
CA PRO A 33 -9.93 8.41 19.69
C PRO A 33 -10.40 7.66 20.94
N GLU A 34 -11.23 8.31 21.77
CA GLU A 34 -11.82 7.68 22.97
C GLU A 34 -12.77 6.55 22.61
N ASP A 35 -13.61 6.72 21.58
CA ASP A 35 -14.51 5.65 21.09
C ASP A 35 -13.71 4.44 20.62
N VAL A 36 -12.61 4.69 19.89
CA VAL A 36 -11.71 3.65 19.39
C VAL A 36 -11.04 2.89 20.55
N LEU A 37 -10.56 3.61 21.57
CA LEU A 37 -9.86 3.01 22.70
C LEU A 37 -10.81 2.29 23.68
N SER A 38 -12.06 2.72 23.76
CA SER A 38 -13.10 2.14 24.61
C SER A 38 -13.84 0.97 23.96
N LEU A 39 -13.62 0.71 22.66
CA LEU A 39 -14.31 -0.35 21.95
C LEU A 39 -13.88 -1.74 22.47
N PRO A 40 -14.83 -2.60 22.91
CA PRO A 40 -14.51 -3.97 23.28
C PRO A 40 -14.05 -4.76 22.06
N MET A 41 -12.83 -5.30 22.11
CA MET A 41 -12.25 -6.09 21.02
C MET A 41 -12.32 -7.58 21.35
N PRO A 42 -13.09 -8.39 20.59
CA PRO A 42 -13.06 -9.83 20.74
C PRO A 42 -11.63 -10.35 20.55
N LEU A 43 -11.21 -11.29 21.39
CA LEU A 43 -9.89 -11.96 21.32
C LEU A 43 -8.67 -11.09 21.63
N SER A 44 -8.86 -9.84 22.08
CA SER A 44 -7.75 -8.96 22.48
C SER A 44 -7.91 -8.47 23.92
N PRO A 45 -6.83 -8.41 24.71
CA PRO A 45 -6.91 -7.98 26.11
C PRO A 45 -7.27 -6.50 26.28
N TYR A 46 -7.00 -5.66 25.27
CA TYR A 46 -7.35 -4.25 25.22
C TYR A 46 -7.32 -3.76 23.76
N SER A 47 -7.97 -2.62 23.50
CA SER A 47 -8.15 -2.01 22.17
C SER A 47 -6.83 -1.78 21.41
N GLY A 48 -5.80 -1.28 22.10
CA GLY A 48 -4.47 -1.09 21.53
C GLY A 48 -3.85 -2.37 20.95
N LYS A 49 -4.00 -3.52 21.63
CA LYS A 49 -3.52 -4.80 21.11
C LYS A 49 -4.37 -5.29 19.94
N GLY A 50 -5.69 -5.08 20.00
CA GLY A 50 -6.59 -5.41 18.90
C GLY A 50 -6.29 -4.60 17.64
N LEU A 51 -5.99 -3.31 17.77
CA LEU A 51 -5.55 -2.45 16.67
C LEU A 51 -4.24 -2.94 16.03
N GLU A 52 -3.26 -3.32 16.84
CA GLU A 52 -2.02 -3.91 16.35
C GLU A 52 -2.29 -5.18 15.54
N THR A 53 -3.13 -6.07 16.06
CA THR A 53 -3.52 -7.31 15.36
C THR A 53 -4.27 -7.03 14.05
N ILE A 54 -5.17 -6.04 14.02
CA ILE A 54 -5.88 -5.66 12.80
C ILE A 54 -4.91 -5.07 11.77
N LEU A 55 -3.98 -4.20 12.17
CA LEU A 55 -2.96 -3.65 11.28
C LEU A 55 -2.07 -4.75 10.69
N ASP A 56 -1.62 -5.69 11.53
CA ASP A 56 -0.83 -6.84 11.09
C ASP A 56 -1.61 -7.71 10.09
N LEU A 57 -2.89 -7.97 10.35
CA LEU A 57 -3.78 -8.72 9.46
C LEU A 57 -3.92 -8.02 8.10
N GLN A 58 -4.16 -6.72 8.13
CA GLN A 58 -4.35 -5.89 6.94
C GLN A 58 -3.08 -5.81 6.09
N GLU A 59 -1.89 -5.79 6.70
CA GLU A 59 -0.62 -5.77 5.97
C GLU A 59 -0.21 -7.15 5.45
N LYS A 60 -0.24 -8.16 6.32
CA LYS A 60 0.42 -9.46 6.10
C LYS A 60 -0.51 -10.55 5.57
N GLN A 61 -1.83 -10.42 5.73
CA GLN A 61 -2.77 -11.39 5.17
C GLN A 61 -3.54 -10.79 3.99
N LEU A 62 -4.18 -9.62 4.19
CA LEU A 62 -5.00 -8.99 3.16
C LEU A 62 -4.19 -8.18 2.15
N GLY A 63 -2.99 -7.71 2.55
CA GLY A 63 -2.08 -6.98 1.67
C GLY A 63 -2.66 -5.64 1.22
N ILE A 64 -3.25 -4.89 2.15
CA ILE A 64 -3.95 -3.63 1.87
C ILE A 64 -3.22 -2.44 2.47
N TYR A 65 -3.26 -2.31 3.80
CA TYR A 65 -2.82 -1.11 4.50
C TYR A 65 -1.42 -1.29 5.06
N VAL A 66 -0.52 -0.34 4.79
CA VAL A 66 0.83 -0.33 5.34
C VAL A 66 0.83 0.42 6.68
N PRO A 67 1.19 -0.22 7.81
CA PRO A 67 1.25 0.44 9.11
C PRO A 67 2.39 1.46 9.16
N THR A 68 2.12 2.64 9.71
CA THR A 68 3.13 3.69 9.91
C THR A 68 3.38 3.88 11.40
N ASN A 69 4.64 3.84 11.82
CA ASN A 69 5.01 4.12 13.22
C ASN A 69 5.49 5.56 13.42
N VAL A 70 5.62 5.97 14.68
CA VAL A 70 6.04 7.33 15.06
C VAL A 70 7.36 7.72 14.38
N ASN A 71 8.36 6.83 14.40
CA ASN A 71 9.67 7.11 13.81
C ASN A 71 9.56 7.37 12.30
N GLU A 72 8.82 6.52 11.59
CA GLU A 72 8.61 6.63 10.15
C GLU A 72 7.82 7.89 9.79
N PHE A 73 6.75 8.17 10.53
CA PHE A 73 5.95 9.38 10.34
C PHE A 73 6.78 10.64 10.50
N VAL A 74 7.55 10.73 11.59
CA VAL A 74 8.44 11.87 11.86
C VAL A 74 9.50 12.00 10.77
N HIS A 75 10.18 10.90 10.42
CA HIS A 75 11.18 10.91 9.37
C HIS A 75 10.59 11.46 8.06
N LYS A 76 9.46 10.90 7.59
CA LYS A 76 8.81 11.34 6.36
C LYS A 76 8.35 12.81 6.46
N LEU A 77 7.82 13.25 7.60
CA LEU A 77 7.39 14.63 7.81
C LEU A 77 8.55 15.66 7.74
N THR A 78 9.77 15.24 8.10
CA THR A 78 10.94 16.13 8.16
C THR A 78 11.91 15.99 6.99
N THR A 79 11.74 14.97 6.16
CA THR A 79 12.61 14.67 5.02
C THR A 79 12.02 15.25 3.74
N ALA A 80 12.78 16.08 3.03
CA ALA A 80 12.33 16.65 1.77
C ALA A 80 12.12 15.56 0.70
N GLY A 81 11.11 15.74 -0.15
CA GLY A 81 10.82 14.81 -1.25
C GLY A 81 10.11 13.52 -0.83
N ILE A 82 9.55 13.46 0.37
CA ILE A 82 8.66 12.40 0.81
C ILE A 82 7.65 12.93 1.82
N GLU A 83 6.42 12.43 1.79
CA GLU A 83 5.37 12.84 2.70
C GLU A 83 4.79 11.62 3.46
N PRO A 84 4.32 11.78 4.71
CA PRO A 84 3.81 10.66 5.49
C PRO A 84 2.39 10.27 5.10
N ILE A 85 2.04 9.04 5.45
CA ILE A 85 0.69 8.49 5.42
C ILE A 85 0.36 7.88 6.78
N VAL A 86 -0.92 7.74 7.11
CA VAL A 86 -1.36 7.06 8.34
C VAL A 86 -2.67 6.30 8.07
N PRO A 87 -2.76 4.98 8.36
CA PRO A 87 -4.02 4.24 8.26
C PRO A 87 -5.14 4.86 9.08
N GLN A 88 -6.35 4.89 8.52
CA GLN A 88 -7.53 5.44 9.18
C GLN A 88 -8.40 4.34 9.75
N VAL A 89 -8.95 4.56 10.94
CA VAL A 89 -9.87 3.63 11.59
C VAL A 89 -11.25 4.26 11.73
N SER A 90 -12.29 3.47 11.46
CA SER A 90 -13.69 3.83 11.70
C SER A 90 -14.35 2.77 12.58
N ILE A 91 -15.49 3.15 13.17
CA ILE A 91 -16.35 2.23 13.92
C ILE A 91 -17.66 2.10 13.18
N GLU A 92 -18.01 0.88 12.80
CA GLU A 92 -19.26 0.53 12.14
C GLU A 92 -19.89 -0.64 12.90
N GLU A 93 -21.17 -0.53 13.25
CA GLU A 93 -21.90 -1.58 14.00
C GLU A 93 -21.14 -2.11 15.25
N LYS A 94 -20.46 -1.21 15.98
CA LYS A 94 -19.62 -1.53 17.15
C LYS A 94 -18.43 -2.46 16.83
N LYS A 95 -17.93 -2.42 15.60
CA LYS A 95 -16.70 -3.09 15.16
C LYS A 95 -15.74 -2.07 14.57
N LEU A 96 -14.45 -2.31 14.76
CA LEU A 96 -13.40 -1.45 14.23
C LEU A 96 -12.98 -1.93 12.84
N PHE A 97 -12.88 -0.99 11.91
CA PHE A 97 -12.43 -1.22 10.54
C PHE A 97 -11.30 -0.26 10.18
N ILE A 98 -10.40 -0.68 9.29
CA ILE A 98 -9.47 0.23 8.62
C ILE A 98 -10.15 0.75 7.35
N SER A 99 -10.35 2.06 7.26
CA SER A 99 -11.17 2.73 6.24
C SER A 99 -10.39 3.74 5.43
N GLY A 100 -9.32 3.25 4.79
CA GLY A 100 -8.41 4.03 3.97
C GLY A 100 -7.15 4.46 4.70
N THR A 101 -6.38 5.31 4.01
CA THR A 101 -5.09 5.81 4.49
C THR A 101 -5.06 7.33 4.35
N ALA A 102 -4.89 8.08 5.44
CA ALA A 102 -4.77 9.52 5.40
C ALA A 102 -3.45 9.94 4.73
N VAL A 103 -3.52 10.93 3.85
CA VAL A 103 -2.39 11.49 3.10
C VAL A 103 -2.08 12.88 3.62
N PHE A 104 -0.81 13.11 3.95
CA PHE A 104 -0.33 14.38 4.49
C PHE A 104 0.44 15.17 3.43
N LYS A 105 0.45 16.49 3.54
CA LYS A 105 1.37 17.37 2.82
C LYS A 105 1.87 18.42 3.81
N GLY A 106 3.16 18.37 4.14
CA GLY A 106 3.67 19.07 5.30
C GLY A 106 2.85 18.72 6.56
N ARG A 107 2.34 19.73 7.26
CA ARG A 107 1.64 19.56 8.55
C ARG A 107 0.12 19.45 8.44
N ARG A 108 -0.43 19.00 7.30
CA ARG A 108 -1.88 18.93 7.10
C ARG A 108 -2.27 17.66 6.35
N ILE A 109 -3.45 17.14 6.67
CA ILE A 109 -4.09 16.08 5.88
C ILE A 109 -4.70 16.75 4.64
N VAL A 110 -4.36 16.25 3.45
CA VAL A 110 -4.85 16.78 2.17
C VAL A 110 -5.87 15.86 1.51
N GLY A 111 -5.98 14.62 1.98
CA GLY A 111 -6.96 13.65 1.50
C GLY A 111 -6.71 12.26 2.08
N SER A 112 -7.28 11.25 1.45
CA SER A 112 -7.08 9.85 1.81
C SER A 112 -6.99 8.98 0.57
N LEU A 113 -6.23 7.88 0.68
CA LEU A 113 -6.30 6.74 -0.21
C LEU A 113 -7.47 5.84 0.19
N ASN A 114 -8.21 5.33 -0.78
CA ASN A 114 -9.14 4.21 -0.59
C ASN A 114 -8.38 2.88 -0.53
N GLU A 115 -9.11 1.76 -0.53
CA GLU A 115 -8.53 0.42 -0.49
C GLU A 115 -7.60 0.14 -1.68
N THR A 116 -8.10 0.25 -2.92
CA THR A 116 -7.33 0.04 -4.16
C THR A 116 -6.07 0.93 -4.22
N GLU A 117 -6.21 2.21 -3.86
CA GLU A 117 -5.10 3.15 -3.82
C GLU A 117 -4.07 2.79 -2.72
N SER A 118 -4.53 2.24 -1.58
CA SER A 118 -3.66 1.77 -0.50
C SER A 118 -2.92 0.48 -0.87
N ARG A 119 -3.57 -0.45 -1.60
CA ARG A 119 -2.91 -1.63 -2.19
C ARG A 119 -1.82 -1.21 -3.17
N GLY A 120 -2.12 -0.25 -4.05
CA GLY A 120 -1.15 0.36 -4.95
C GLY A 120 0.07 0.93 -4.22
N TYR A 121 -0.17 1.65 -3.10
CA TYR A 121 0.90 2.15 -2.24
C TYR A 121 1.78 1.01 -1.71
N ARG A 122 1.15 -0.06 -1.21
CA ARG A 122 1.84 -1.22 -0.65
C ARG A 122 2.79 -1.88 -1.65
N TRP A 123 2.41 -2.03 -2.92
CA TRP A 123 3.30 -2.62 -3.92
C TRP A 123 4.62 -1.86 -4.09
N MET A 124 4.60 -0.53 -3.88
CA MET A 124 5.77 0.33 -4.03
C MET A 124 6.53 0.57 -2.71
N ASN A 125 5.84 0.56 -1.57
CA ASN A 125 6.35 0.99 -0.27
C ASN A 125 6.06 -0.03 0.83
N ALA A 126 6.20 -1.32 0.51
CA ALA A 126 5.94 -2.42 1.42
C ALA A 126 6.90 -2.46 2.62
N ARG A 127 6.42 -2.89 3.78
CA ARG A 127 7.27 -3.38 4.89
C ARG A 127 7.27 -4.91 4.92
N SER A 128 6.13 -5.52 4.59
CA SER A 128 6.03 -6.96 4.32
C SER A 128 5.91 -7.25 2.82
N PHE A 129 6.78 -8.13 2.33
CA PHE A 129 6.86 -8.53 0.92
C PHE A 129 6.07 -9.80 0.61
N ASN A 130 5.11 -10.17 1.46
CA ASN A 130 4.26 -11.35 1.34
C ASN A 130 2.84 -11.05 1.81
N GLY A 131 1.91 -11.95 1.51
CA GLY A 131 0.50 -11.80 1.82
C GLY A 131 -0.22 -10.87 0.86
N GLY A 132 -1.54 -10.95 0.88
CA GLY A 132 -2.42 -10.30 -0.07
C GLY A 132 -3.21 -11.31 -0.88
N ILE A 133 -4.50 -11.04 -1.05
CA ILE A 133 -5.39 -11.84 -1.90
C ILE A 133 -5.74 -11.02 -3.14
N ILE A 134 -5.58 -11.59 -4.32
CA ILE A 134 -5.96 -10.99 -5.59
C ILE A 134 -7.13 -11.82 -6.13
N ASP A 135 -8.31 -11.23 -6.14
CA ASP A 135 -9.51 -11.85 -6.70
C ASP A 135 -9.66 -11.47 -8.16
N LEU A 136 -9.75 -12.47 -9.03
CA LEU A 136 -9.83 -12.31 -10.47
C LEU A 136 -11.05 -13.05 -11.02
N GLY A 137 -11.64 -12.53 -12.09
CA GLY A 137 -12.62 -13.30 -12.87
C GLY A 137 -11.98 -14.54 -13.47
N SER A 138 -12.68 -15.68 -13.43
CA SER A 138 -12.20 -16.92 -14.02
C SER A 138 -12.08 -16.78 -15.54
N PRO A 139 -10.98 -17.29 -16.15
CA PRO A 139 -10.83 -17.28 -17.62
C PRO A 139 -11.98 -17.97 -18.37
N GLN A 140 -12.67 -18.93 -17.75
CA GLN A 140 -13.83 -19.60 -18.35
C GLN A 140 -15.13 -18.82 -18.17
N ASN A 141 -15.29 -18.19 -17.00
CA ASN A 141 -16.49 -17.47 -16.64
C ASN A 141 -16.11 -16.28 -15.74
N PRO A 142 -16.06 -15.05 -16.28
CA PRO A 142 -15.71 -13.87 -15.49
C PRO A 142 -16.64 -13.58 -14.30
N SER A 143 -17.83 -14.21 -14.23
CA SER A 143 -18.71 -14.10 -13.05
C SER A 143 -18.29 -14.99 -11.88
N GLU A 144 -17.38 -15.95 -12.09
CA GLU A 144 -16.80 -16.78 -11.04
C GLU A 144 -15.44 -16.19 -10.63
N LEU A 145 -15.18 -16.12 -9.32
CA LEU A 145 -13.92 -15.61 -8.80
C LEU A 145 -12.90 -16.74 -8.57
N VAL A 146 -11.65 -16.41 -8.92
CA VAL A 146 -10.43 -17.15 -8.59
C VAL A 146 -9.58 -16.27 -7.69
N SER A 147 -9.26 -16.76 -6.50
CA SER A 147 -8.44 -16.04 -5.53
C SER A 147 -7.00 -16.54 -5.58
N LEU A 148 -6.08 -15.62 -5.78
CA LEU A 148 -4.64 -15.86 -5.74
C LEU A 148 -4.05 -15.22 -4.49
N GLU A 149 -3.29 -15.98 -3.71
CA GLU A 149 -2.53 -15.43 -2.59
C GLU A 149 -1.12 -15.03 -3.07
N VAL A 150 -0.67 -13.85 -2.64
CA VAL A 150 0.68 -13.34 -2.91
C VAL A 150 1.64 -14.01 -1.94
N LYS A 151 2.38 -15.00 -2.42
CA LYS A 151 3.40 -15.70 -1.63
C LYS A 151 4.56 -14.77 -1.31
N GLN A 152 5.07 -14.07 -2.32
CA GLN A 152 6.10 -13.04 -2.16
C GLN A 152 6.12 -12.07 -3.34
N PHE A 153 6.67 -10.88 -3.15
CA PHE A 153 6.92 -9.95 -4.24
C PHE A 153 8.13 -9.06 -4.00
N THR A 154 8.59 -8.40 -5.05
CA THR A 154 9.60 -7.35 -4.98
C THR A 154 9.12 -6.14 -5.77
N GLY A 155 9.45 -4.94 -5.29
CA GLY A 155 9.17 -3.69 -5.97
C GLY A 155 10.42 -2.83 -6.04
N LYS A 156 10.63 -2.19 -7.19
CA LYS A 156 11.75 -1.26 -7.40
C LYS A 156 11.28 -0.04 -8.18
N THR A 157 11.61 1.13 -7.66
CA THR A 157 11.34 2.42 -8.31
C THR A 157 12.66 3.11 -8.60
N THR A 158 12.88 3.56 -9.84
CA THR A 158 14.11 4.25 -10.26
C THR A 158 13.78 5.48 -11.09
N PRO A 159 14.42 6.63 -10.82
CA PRO A 159 14.30 7.81 -11.66
C PRO A 159 15.04 7.59 -12.98
N LYS A 160 14.51 8.16 -14.05
CA LYS A 160 15.12 8.22 -15.37
C LYS A 160 14.95 9.62 -15.94
N LEU A 161 15.99 10.14 -16.58
CA LEU A 161 15.91 11.37 -17.35
C LEU A 161 15.87 11.01 -18.84
N GLU A 162 14.74 11.26 -19.49
CA GLU A 162 14.53 11.01 -20.91
C GLU A 162 14.11 12.31 -21.59
N GLN A 163 14.91 12.80 -22.56
CA GLN A 163 14.62 14.05 -23.27
C GLN A 163 14.33 15.24 -22.32
N ASP A 164 15.16 15.38 -21.28
CA ASP A 164 15.04 16.37 -20.21
C ASP A 164 13.75 16.28 -19.36
N GLN A 165 12.98 15.19 -19.50
CA GLN A 165 11.82 14.90 -18.66
C GLN A 165 12.16 13.81 -17.64
N LEU A 166 11.92 14.12 -16.37
CA LEU A 166 12.03 13.14 -15.29
C LEU A 166 10.84 12.17 -15.37
N LYS A 167 11.16 10.87 -15.40
CA LYS A 167 10.20 9.77 -15.35
C LYS A 167 10.57 8.79 -14.25
N MET A 168 9.57 8.09 -13.71
CA MET A 168 9.77 7.06 -12.70
C MET A 168 9.46 5.69 -13.27
N LYS A 169 10.48 4.84 -13.39
CA LYS A 169 10.29 3.43 -13.75
C LYS A 169 9.99 2.62 -12.49
N ILE A 170 8.88 1.90 -12.50
CA ILE A 170 8.39 1.07 -11.39
C ILE A 170 8.29 -0.36 -11.91
N THR A 171 9.04 -1.27 -11.29
CA THR A 171 9.04 -2.70 -11.64
C THR A 171 8.58 -3.51 -10.45
N ILE A 172 7.51 -4.29 -10.62
CA ILE A 172 7.01 -5.27 -9.64
C ILE A 172 7.18 -6.68 -10.18
N ARG A 173 7.66 -7.59 -9.33
CA ARG A 173 7.65 -9.03 -9.59
C ARG A 173 6.96 -9.75 -8.44
N ALA A 174 5.93 -10.54 -8.72
CA ALA A 174 5.17 -11.25 -7.69
C ALA A 174 5.07 -12.76 -7.98
N GLU A 175 5.32 -13.58 -6.95
CA GLU A 175 4.98 -15.00 -6.94
C GLU A 175 3.62 -15.20 -6.27
N LEU A 176 2.73 -15.91 -6.96
CA LEU A 176 1.36 -16.15 -6.55
C LEU A 176 1.11 -17.65 -6.32
N VAL A 177 0.18 -17.97 -5.44
CA VAL A 177 -0.31 -19.34 -5.23
C VAL A 177 -1.84 -19.35 -5.31
N PHE A 178 -2.42 -20.47 -5.75
CA PHE A 178 -3.87 -20.63 -5.70
C PHE A 178 -4.34 -20.72 -4.25
N TYR A 179 -5.29 -19.85 -3.89
CA TYR A 179 -5.91 -19.85 -2.57
C TYR A 179 -7.23 -20.61 -2.61
N GLU A 180 -8.18 -20.14 -3.43
CA GLU A 180 -9.52 -20.74 -3.57
C GLU A 180 -10.06 -20.57 -4.99
N LYS A 181 -10.89 -21.53 -5.43
CA LYS A 181 -11.74 -21.42 -6.62
C LYS A 181 -13.17 -21.71 -6.19
N SER A 182 -14.11 -20.87 -6.63
CA SER A 182 -15.53 -20.97 -6.26
C SER A 182 -16.23 -22.26 -6.74
N ASN A 183 -15.57 -23.11 -7.56
CA ASN A 183 -16.22 -24.28 -8.18
C ASN A 183 -15.27 -25.48 -8.35
N SER A 184 -15.81 -26.70 -8.25
CA SER A 184 -15.08 -27.98 -8.25
C SER A 184 -14.72 -28.55 -9.64
N GLY A 185 -14.85 -27.74 -10.70
CA GLY A 185 -14.64 -28.15 -12.10
C GLY A 185 -13.21 -27.90 -12.61
N GLU A 186 -12.74 -28.82 -13.46
CA GLU A 186 -11.47 -28.94 -14.22
C GLU A 186 -10.15 -28.42 -13.62
N LEU A 187 -9.14 -29.28 -13.77
CA LEU A 187 -7.74 -29.09 -13.42
C LEU A 187 -7.12 -27.89 -14.16
N LEU A 188 -6.28 -27.12 -13.46
CA LEU A 188 -5.58 -25.97 -14.02
C LEU A 188 -4.75 -26.35 -15.25
N THR A 189 -5.11 -25.83 -16.41
CA THR A 189 -4.29 -25.95 -17.63
C THR A 189 -3.18 -24.90 -17.64
N LEU A 190 -2.16 -25.13 -18.45
CA LEU A 190 -1.08 -24.16 -18.66
C LEU A 190 -1.62 -22.82 -19.21
N SER A 191 -2.56 -22.87 -20.16
CA SER A 191 -3.16 -21.67 -20.74
C SER A 191 -3.93 -20.82 -19.73
N TRP A 192 -4.61 -21.44 -18.76
CA TRP A 192 -5.28 -20.70 -17.70
C TRP A 192 -4.31 -20.02 -16.76
N LYS A 193 -3.21 -20.72 -16.43
CA LYS A 193 -2.17 -20.18 -15.58
C LYS A 193 -1.61 -18.90 -16.19
N GLU A 194 -1.22 -18.94 -17.47
CA GLU A 194 -0.68 -17.77 -18.19
C GLU A 194 -1.70 -16.62 -18.26
N GLU A 195 -2.99 -16.92 -18.44
CA GLU A 195 -4.04 -15.90 -18.43
C GLU A 195 -4.21 -15.28 -17.04
N LEU A 196 -4.24 -16.08 -15.98
CA LEU A 196 -4.36 -15.59 -14.60
C LEU A 196 -3.14 -14.74 -14.20
N GLU A 197 -1.93 -15.11 -14.62
CA GLU A 197 -0.72 -14.31 -14.42
C GLU A 197 -0.84 -12.94 -15.11
N ARG A 198 -1.34 -12.91 -16.35
CA ARG A 198 -1.59 -11.67 -17.09
C ARG A 198 -2.62 -10.78 -16.39
N LEU A 199 -3.75 -11.36 -15.96
CA LEU A 199 -4.83 -10.67 -15.26
C LEU A 199 -4.36 -10.13 -13.91
N ALA A 200 -3.60 -10.92 -13.13
CA ALA A 200 -3.01 -10.47 -11.88
C ALA A 200 -2.03 -9.30 -12.08
N ALA A 201 -1.17 -9.38 -13.10
CA ALA A 201 -0.25 -8.30 -13.44
C ALA A 201 -0.99 -7.01 -13.81
N GLN A 202 -2.10 -7.14 -14.54
CA GLN A 202 -2.97 -6.01 -14.89
C GLN A 202 -3.64 -5.40 -13.66
N GLU A 203 -4.18 -6.21 -12.74
CA GLU A 203 -4.81 -5.73 -11.51
C GLU A 203 -3.82 -4.93 -10.66
N ILE A 204 -2.64 -5.49 -10.38
CA ILE A 204 -1.57 -4.82 -9.63
C ILE A 204 -1.16 -3.51 -10.32
N LYS A 205 -1.05 -3.50 -11.66
CA LYS A 205 -0.73 -2.28 -12.41
C LYS A 205 -1.82 -1.22 -12.25
N GLN A 206 -3.10 -1.60 -12.23
CA GLN A 206 -4.21 -0.68 -12.02
C GLN A 206 -4.19 -0.08 -10.61
N GLU A 207 -3.92 -0.90 -9.59
CA GLU A 207 -3.79 -0.43 -8.20
C GLU A 207 -2.67 0.61 -8.05
N ILE A 208 -1.48 0.30 -8.59
CA ILE A 208 -0.33 1.23 -8.58
C ILE A 208 -0.68 2.53 -9.31
N SER A 209 -1.31 2.42 -10.49
CA SER A 209 -1.72 3.59 -11.28
C SER A 209 -2.74 4.45 -10.53
N ALA A 210 -3.70 3.83 -9.83
CA ALA A 210 -4.68 4.53 -9.01
C ALA A 210 -4.01 5.29 -7.85
N CYS A 211 -3.08 4.63 -7.15
CA CYS A 211 -2.30 5.25 -6.07
C CYS A 211 -1.51 6.46 -6.56
N ILE A 212 -0.76 6.32 -7.66
CA ILE A 212 0.05 7.40 -8.25
C ILE A 212 -0.85 8.58 -8.62
N LYS A 213 -1.94 8.33 -9.35
CA LYS A 213 -2.89 9.36 -9.76
C LYS A 213 -3.47 10.09 -8.55
N LYS A 214 -3.85 9.36 -7.49
CA LYS A 214 -4.37 9.96 -6.26
C LYS A 214 -3.33 10.82 -5.57
N SER A 215 -2.11 10.31 -5.43
CA SER A 215 -0.96 10.99 -4.84
C SER A 215 -0.66 12.32 -5.56
N GLN A 216 -0.59 12.30 -6.89
CA GLN A 216 -0.37 13.48 -7.74
C GLN A 216 -1.53 14.48 -7.68
N LEU A 217 -2.78 14.00 -7.68
CA LEU A 217 -3.97 14.85 -7.52
C LEU A 217 -3.97 15.60 -6.19
N LEU A 218 -3.53 14.95 -5.12
CA LEU A 218 -3.38 15.57 -3.80
C LEU A 218 -2.11 16.44 -3.69
N GLY A 219 -1.24 16.38 -4.72
CA GLY A 219 0.04 17.07 -4.77
C GLY A 219 0.99 16.66 -3.63
N SER A 220 0.85 15.46 -3.09
CA SER A 220 1.65 14.96 -1.96
C SER A 220 2.53 13.81 -2.42
N ASP A 221 3.84 13.91 -2.24
CA ASP A 221 4.80 12.87 -2.63
C ASP A 221 4.89 11.76 -1.58
N ILE A 222 3.78 11.05 -1.35
CA ILE A 222 3.76 9.90 -0.42
C ILE A 222 4.61 8.73 -0.93
N LEU A 223 4.86 8.70 -2.24
CA LEU A 223 5.64 7.66 -2.91
C LEU A 223 7.15 7.82 -2.66
N GLY A 224 7.58 9.01 -2.24
CA GLY A 224 8.97 9.34 -1.95
C GLY A 224 9.82 9.49 -3.20
N TRP A 225 9.24 9.91 -4.32
CA TRP A 225 9.99 10.05 -5.57
C TRP A 225 11.09 11.10 -5.48
N GLY A 226 10.86 12.21 -4.77
CA GLY A 226 11.88 13.22 -4.52
C GLY A 226 13.02 12.68 -3.66
N TYR A 227 12.68 11.92 -2.61
CA TYR A 227 13.65 11.26 -1.75
C TYR A 227 14.45 10.19 -2.50
N ILE A 228 13.81 9.41 -3.37
CA ILE A 228 14.47 8.46 -4.27
C ILE A 228 15.41 9.20 -5.22
N LEU A 229 14.97 10.31 -5.82
CA LEU A 229 15.80 11.13 -6.71
C LEU A 229 17.02 11.69 -5.99
N GLN A 230 16.83 12.24 -4.78
CA GLN A 230 17.93 12.72 -3.94
C GLN A 230 18.98 11.64 -3.66
N LYS A 231 18.53 10.41 -3.40
CA LYS A 231 19.42 9.29 -3.10
C LYS A 231 20.17 8.76 -4.33
N HIS A 232 19.51 8.74 -5.50
CA HIS A 232 20.08 8.17 -6.72
C HIS A 232 20.85 9.20 -7.57
N GLU A 233 20.34 10.41 -7.66
CA GLU A 233 20.82 11.48 -8.54
C GLU A 233 20.80 12.85 -7.81
N PRO A 234 21.67 13.06 -6.80
CA PRO A 234 21.61 14.24 -5.92
C PRO A 234 21.76 15.57 -6.68
N GLN A 235 22.54 15.59 -7.77
CA GLN A 235 22.72 16.78 -8.62
C GLN A 235 21.41 17.16 -9.35
N LEU A 236 20.63 16.17 -9.79
CA LEU A 236 19.32 16.42 -10.38
C LEU A 236 18.34 16.93 -9.31
N TRP A 237 18.38 16.33 -8.11
CA TRP A 237 17.56 16.80 -7.00
C TRP A 237 17.83 18.27 -6.64
N GLU A 238 19.09 18.71 -6.62
CA GLU A 238 19.43 20.14 -6.40
C GLU A 238 18.73 21.05 -7.41
N SER A 239 18.64 20.63 -8.67
CA SER A 239 17.98 21.39 -9.74
C SER A 239 16.45 21.42 -9.63
N PHE A 240 15.83 20.34 -9.14
CA PHE A 240 14.36 20.20 -9.11
C PHE A 240 13.73 20.55 -7.75
N SER A 241 14.48 20.43 -6.65
CA SER A 241 13.95 20.49 -5.28
C SER A 241 13.19 21.78 -4.96
N ALA A 242 13.63 22.92 -5.49
CA ALA A 242 12.98 24.21 -5.28
C ALA A 242 11.54 24.27 -5.81
N ASN A 243 11.27 23.56 -6.91
CA ASN A 243 9.95 23.53 -7.58
C ASN A 243 9.31 22.14 -7.53
N TRP A 244 9.75 21.27 -6.60
CA TRP A 244 9.31 19.87 -6.56
C TRP A 244 7.79 19.74 -6.43
N GLY A 245 7.16 20.63 -5.68
CA GLY A 245 5.70 20.63 -5.49
C GLY A 245 4.90 20.83 -6.77
N ASP A 246 5.46 21.53 -7.77
CA ASP A 246 4.83 21.77 -9.07
C ASP A 246 5.22 20.71 -10.09
N LEU A 247 6.45 20.17 -9.99
CA LEU A 247 6.94 19.12 -10.87
C LEU A 247 6.32 17.75 -10.56
N PHE A 248 6.22 17.38 -9.29
CA PHE A 248 5.77 16.05 -8.86
C PHE A 248 4.44 15.59 -9.51
N PRO A 249 3.38 16.44 -9.57
CA PRO A 249 2.12 16.06 -10.20
C PRO A 249 2.19 15.75 -11.69
N THR A 250 3.24 16.20 -12.39
CA THR A 250 3.38 16.04 -13.85
C THR A 250 4.35 14.92 -14.25
N ILE A 251 5.05 14.30 -13.29
CA ILE A 251 6.01 13.23 -13.55
C ILE A 251 5.28 11.99 -14.07
N GLU A 252 5.72 11.48 -15.22
CA GLU A 252 5.20 10.24 -15.78
C GLU A 252 5.79 9.01 -15.08
N SER A 253 4.99 7.95 -14.99
CA SER A 253 5.41 6.65 -14.45
C SER A 253 5.34 5.56 -15.52
N ASP A 254 6.43 4.81 -15.67
CA ASP A 254 6.50 3.59 -16.48
C ASP A 254 6.36 2.36 -15.56
N ILE A 255 5.21 1.67 -15.62
CA ILE A 255 4.87 0.58 -14.70
C ILE A 255 4.97 -0.76 -15.44
N GLU A 256 5.92 -1.58 -15.01
CA GLU A 256 6.13 -2.97 -15.44
C GLU A 256 5.77 -3.92 -14.29
N VAL A 257 4.85 -4.84 -14.54
CA VAL A 257 4.45 -5.86 -13.57
C VAL A 257 4.58 -7.23 -14.22
N GLU A 258 5.27 -8.12 -13.52
CA GLU A 258 5.42 -9.52 -13.87
C GLU A 258 4.88 -10.36 -12.71
N THR A 259 4.01 -11.33 -13.00
CA THR A 259 3.53 -12.27 -12.00
C THR A 259 3.79 -13.70 -12.45
N LEU A 260 4.02 -14.58 -11.49
CA LEU A 260 4.27 -15.99 -11.72
C LEU A 260 3.50 -16.80 -10.68
N ILE A 261 2.62 -17.70 -11.13
CA ILE A 261 1.94 -18.64 -10.25
C ILE A 261 2.88 -19.83 -10.00
N VAL A 262 3.35 -19.95 -8.76
CA VAL A 262 4.24 -21.02 -8.31
C VAL A 262 3.42 -22.09 -7.59
N ASN A 263 3.64 -23.37 -7.94
CA ASN A 263 3.07 -24.57 -7.31
C ASN A 263 1.68 -24.40 -6.65
N SER A 264 0.62 -24.75 -7.36
CA SER A 264 -0.69 -24.94 -6.72
C SER A 264 -0.58 -26.02 -5.65
N MET A 265 -1.02 -25.78 -4.42
CA MET A 265 -1.21 -26.85 -3.41
C MET A 265 -2.28 -27.88 -3.81
N LEU A 266 -2.83 -27.78 -5.03
CA LEU A 266 -3.57 -28.85 -5.68
C LEU A 266 -2.60 -30.01 -5.97
N SER A 267 -2.80 -31.11 -5.24
CA SER A 267 -2.00 -32.35 -5.30
C SER A 267 -1.55 -32.74 -6.71
N GLN A 268 -0.41 -33.45 -6.82
CA GLN A 268 0.21 -33.98 -8.05
C GLN A 268 -0.73 -34.68 -9.06
N LYS A 269 -1.99 -34.97 -8.71
CA LYS A 269 -3.01 -35.45 -9.65
C LYS A 269 -3.55 -34.36 -10.59
N SER A 270 -3.18 -33.10 -10.38
CA SER A 270 -3.86 -31.95 -10.96
C SER A 270 -3.23 -31.38 -12.22
N PHE A 271 -2.10 -31.91 -12.67
CA PHE A 271 -1.49 -31.51 -13.94
C PHE A 271 -1.41 -32.73 -14.85
N ARG A 272 -2.22 -32.74 -15.91
CA ARG A 272 -2.01 -33.63 -17.04
C ARG A 272 -1.40 -32.82 -18.17
N PHE A 273 -0.10 -33.03 -18.41
CA PHE A 273 0.51 -32.71 -19.69
C PHE A 273 -0.12 -33.65 -20.72
N ARG A 274 -0.90 -33.10 -21.65
CA ARG A 274 -1.34 -33.80 -22.87
C ARG A 274 -0.79 -33.05 -24.06
#